data_AF-A0A242DH74-F1
#
_entry.id   AF-A0A242DH74-F1
#
_cell.length_a   1.000
_cell.length_b   1.000
_cell.length_c   1.000
_cell.angle_alpha   90.00
_cell.angle_beta   90.00
_cell.angle_gamma   90.00
#
_symmetry.space_group_name_H-M   'P 1'
#
loop_
_entity.id
_entity.type
_entity.pdbx_description
1 polymer ?
#
loop_
_entity_poly.entity_id
_entity_poly.type
_entity_poly.pdbx_seq_one_letter_code
_entity_poly.pdbx_strand_id
1 'polypeptide(L)'
;MSIGMYLASDHKLTTTPQSASSELLSINDLKKYENYATLISNLKTNLGIDPQASDPNEKLFVLLDDEEEVFSVMRDRDEGTINQYTDKPFIYYVDIYNWEQFYHSFANYLQSLQAPFELWKLWEGTVDLQALETVQLDELNEQALEKLFGNNEYMNPVVGVH
;
A
#
# COMPACT_ATOMS: atom_id res chain seq x y z
N MET A 1 9.53 -6.62 -16.41
CA MET A 1 8.45 -5.67 -16.71
C MET A 1 7.33 -5.96 -15.73
N SER A 2 6.94 -4.96 -14.95
CA SER A 2 5.91 -5.06 -13.90
C SER A 2 4.74 -4.16 -14.24
N ILE A 3 3.56 -4.48 -13.73
CA ILE A 3 2.39 -3.62 -13.79
C ILE A 3 2.41 -2.73 -12.54
N GLY A 4 2.33 -1.42 -12.72
CA GLY A 4 2.18 -0.44 -11.65
C GLY A 4 0.72 -0.02 -11.49
N MET A 5 0.30 0.22 -10.25
CA MET A 5 -1.00 0.79 -9.91
C MET A 5 -0.79 2.14 -9.23
N TYR A 6 -1.48 3.17 -9.70
CA TYR A 6 -1.30 4.52 -9.19
C TYR A 6 -2.61 5.25 -8.93
N LEU A 7 -2.51 6.22 -8.03
CA LEU A 7 -3.47 7.28 -7.81
C LEU A 7 -2.83 8.61 -8.22
N ALA A 8 -3.55 9.41 -9.01
CA ALA A 8 -3.08 10.74 -9.41
C ALA A 8 -4.16 11.79 -9.12
N SER A 9 -3.79 12.93 -8.54
CA SER A 9 -4.73 14.00 -8.21
C SER A 9 -4.07 15.38 -8.24
N ASP A 10 -4.90 16.40 -8.47
CA ASP A 10 -4.53 17.81 -8.28
C ASP A 10 -4.44 18.20 -6.80
N HIS A 11 -4.95 17.34 -5.91
CA HIS A 11 -4.97 17.56 -4.47
C HIS A 11 -4.13 16.51 -3.74
N LYS A 12 -3.55 16.90 -2.61
CA LYS A 12 -2.90 15.95 -1.72
C LYS A 12 -3.97 15.02 -1.13
N LEU A 13 -3.91 13.74 -1.49
CA LEU A 13 -4.73 12.68 -0.92
C LEU A 13 -4.19 12.27 0.46
N THR A 14 -5.10 11.87 1.34
CA THR A 14 -4.77 11.20 2.60
C THR A 14 -4.22 9.83 2.25
N THR A 15 -2.94 9.57 2.51
CA THR A 15 -2.37 8.22 2.35
C THR A 15 -3.05 7.27 3.33
N THR A 16 -3.06 5.96 3.04
CA THR A 16 -3.34 4.99 4.10
C THR A 16 -2.44 5.32 5.30
N PRO A 17 -2.94 5.23 6.54
CA PRO A 17 -2.04 5.26 7.66
C PRO A 17 -1.02 4.16 7.38
N GLN A 18 0.25 4.53 7.17
CA GLN A 18 1.31 3.57 7.42
C GLN A 18 1.02 3.09 8.83
N SER A 19 0.81 1.78 9.00
CA SER A 19 0.69 1.11 10.28
C SER A 19 1.59 1.87 11.26
N ALA A 20 0.93 2.62 12.15
CA ALA A 20 1.48 3.83 12.76
C ALA A 20 2.86 3.50 13.30
N SER A 21 3.91 4.14 12.73
CA SER A 21 5.32 4.02 13.13
C SER A 21 5.46 3.33 14.47
N SER A 22 5.56 2.00 14.48
CA SER A 22 5.28 1.26 15.72
C SER A 22 6.29 1.73 16.74
N GLU A 23 5.79 2.19 17.89
CA GLU A 23 6.65 2.78 18.91
C GLU A 23 7.79 1.79 19.20
N LEU A 24 9.04 2.25 19.17
CA LEU A 24 10.15 1.39 19.53
C LEU A 24 9.93 0.92 20.98
N LEU A 25 9.78 -0.39 21.14
CA LEU A 25 9.54 -1.10 22.38
C LEU A 25 10.86 -1.63 22.93
N SER A 26 10.98 -1.62 24.25
CA SER A 26 12.02 -2.33 24.97
C SER A 26 11.58 -3.75 25.33
N ILE A 27 12.50 -4.60 25.80
CA ILE A 27 12.16 -5.92 26.34
C ILE A 27 11.19 -5.81 27.52
N ASN A 28 11.33 -4.76 28.35
CA ASN A 28 10.40 -4.50 29.44
C ASN A 28 9.02 -4.07 28.96
N ASP A 29 8.91 -3.45 27.79
CA ASP A 29 7.61 -3.18 27.18
C ASP A 29 7.00 -4.47 26.61
N LEU A 30 7.80 -5.33 25.98
CA LEU A 30 7.36 -6.65 25.49
C LEU A 30 6.84 -7.56 26.62
N LYS A 31 7.35 -7.44 27.85
CA LYS A 31 6.87 -8.19 29.03
C LYS A 31 5.40 -7.92 29.38
N LYS A 32 4.84 -6.79 28.93
CA LYS A 32 3.46 -6.39 29.22
C LYS A 32 2.44 -7.13 28.34
N TYR A 33 2.90 -7.84 27.30
CA TYR A 33 2.04 -8.58 26.36
C TYR A 33 1.77 -10.00 26.85
N GLU A 34 0.55 -10.50 26.63
CA GLU A 34 0.11 -11.83 27.08
C GLU A 34 0.92 -12.98 26.46
N ASN A 35 1.46 -12.78 25.25
CA ASN A 35 2.25 -13.76 24.49
C ASN A 35 3.77 -13.60 24.67
N TYR A 36 4.24 -12.85 25.68
CA TYR A 36 5.66 -12.56 25.91
C TYR A 36 6.58 -13.79 25.86
N ALA A 37 6.19 -14.91 26.49
CA ALA A 37 7.01 -16.11 26.53
C ALA A 37 7.30 -16.68 25.12
N THR A 38 6.29 -16.64 24.25
CA THR A 38 6.39 -17.07 22.85
C THR A 38 7.24 -16.09 22.03
N LEU A 39 7.05 -14.78 22.22
CA LEU A 39 7.83 -13.74 21.54
C LEU A 39 9.33 -13.88 21.85
N ILE A 40 9.70 -14.02 23.12
CA ILE A 40 11.09 -14.20 23.55
C ILE A 40 11.70 -15.48 23.01
N SER A 41 10.93 -16.58 22.99
CA SER A 41 11.40 -17.83 22.40
C SER A 41 11.73 -17.63 20.93
N ASN A 42 10.84 -16.98 20.17
CA ASN A 42 11.01 -16.75 18.73
C ASN A 42 12.23 -15.86 18.42
N LEU A 43 12.49 -14.82 19.23
CA LEU A 43 13.70 -14.00 19.08
C LEU A 43 14.97 -14.86 19.14
N LYS A 44 15.00 -15.81 20.08
CA LYS A 44 16.15 -16.69 20.29
C LYS A 44 16.26 -17.79 19.24
N THR A 45 15.16 -18.44 18.89
CA THR A 45 15.17 -19.60 17.99
C THR A 45 15.21 -19.22 16.53
N ASN A 46 14.50 -18.15 16.13
CA ASN A 46 14.29 -17.82 14.73
C ASN A 46 15.21 -16.69 14.26
N LEU A 47 15.55 -15.76 15.16
CA LEU A 47 16.39 -14.60 14.82
C LEU A 47 17.79 -14.67 15.44
N GLY A 48 18.05 -15.65 16.31
CA GLY A 48 19.36 -15.81 16.98
C GLY A 48 19.71 -14.68 17.94
N ILE A 49 18.74 -13.86 18.33
CA ILE A 49 18.92 -12.74 19.26
C ILE A 49 18.79 -13.30 20.68
N ASP A 50 19.77 -13.04 21.54
CA ASP A 50 19.65 -13.35 22.97
C ASP A 50 19.08 -12.13 23.73
N PRO A 51 17.78 -12.10 24.05
CA PRO A 51 17.17 -10.97 24.74
C PRO A 51 17.71 -10.79 26.18
N GLN A 52 18.44 -11.76 26.74
CA GLN A 52 19.10 -11.59 28.05
C GLN A 52 20.45 -10.85 27.94
N ALA A 53 21.00 -10.73 26.74
CA ALA A 53 22.26 -10.02 26.49
C ALA A 53 22.07 -8.52 26.21
N SER A 54 20.85 -8.09 25.92
CA SER A 54 20.48 -6.70 25.63
C SER A 54 20.08 -5.93 26.89
N ASP A 55 20.25 -4.60 26.91
CA ASP A 55 19.69 -3.77 27.99
C ASP A 55 18.15 -3.85 27.95
N PRO A 56 17.48 -4.22 29.05
CA PRO A 56 16.04 -4.46 29.06
C PRO A 56 15.18 -3.20 28.84
N ASN A 57 15.77 -2.00 28.93
CA ASN A 57 15.10 -0.72 28.66
C ASN A 57 15.49 -0.12 27.30
N GLU A 58 16.43 -0.73 26.58
CA GLU A 58 16.80 -0.29 25.25
C GLU A 58 15.66 -0.59 24.28
N LYS A 59 15.21 0.46 23.58
CA LYS A 59 14.08 0.41 22.66
C LYS A 59 14.55 -0.11 21.29
N LEU A 60 14.57 -1.43 21.14
CA LEU A 60 15.12 -2.12 19.97
C LEU A 60 14.07 -2.84 19.11
N PHE A 61 12.84 -2.99 19.62
CA PHE A 61 11.82 -3.83 19.01
C PHE A 61 10.71 -2.99 18.42
N VAL A 62 10.18 -3.43 17.30
CA VAL A 62 8.99 -2.87 16.68
C VAL A 62 8.02 -4.04 16.56
N LEU A 63 6.84 -3.91 17.15
CA LEU A 63 5.75 -4.83 16.82
C LEU A 63 5.13 -4.33 15.53
N LEU A 64 5.22 -5.15 14.50
CA LEU A 64 4.39 -4.95 13.32
C LEU A 64 2.98 -5.38 13.76
N ASP A 65 2.03 -4.46 13.68
CA ASP A 65 0.64 -4.82 13.92
C ASP A 65 0.22 -5.70 12.74
N ASP A 66 -0.07 -6.97 13.01
CA ASP A 66 -0.62 -7.94 12.05
C ASP A 66 -2.12 -7.70 11.82
N GLU A 67 -2.60 -6.45 11.80
CA GLU A 67 -3.73 -6.18 10.90
C GLU A 67 -3.13 -6.32 9.52
N GLU A 68 -3.27 -7.50 8.90
CA GLU A 68 -2.73 -7.83 7.58
C GLU A 68 -2.94 -6.63 6.65
N GLU A 69 -1.89 -5.81 6.49
CA GLU A 69 -1.99 -4.60 5.70
C GLU A 69 -2.39 -5.07 4.31
N VAL A 70 -3.60 -4.74 3.85
CA VAL A 70 -4.13 -5.31 2.61
C VAL A 70 -3.43 -4.67 1.40
N PHE A 71 -3.16 -3.37 1.51
CA PHE A 71 -2.46 -2.54 0.55
C PHE A 71 -1.89 -1.30 1.24
N SER A 72 -0.91 -0.65 0.61
CA SER A 72 -0.42 0.67 1.01
C SER A 72 -0.50 1.68 -0.12
N VAL A 73 -0.71 2.96 0.23
CA VAL A 73 -0.69 4.08 -0.73
C VAL A 73 0.41 5.04 -0.33
N MET A 74 1.49 5.05 -1.12
CA MET A 74 2.67 5.85 -0.85
C MET A 74 2.81 6.95 -1.89
N ARG A 75 3.14 8.17 -1.45
CA ARG A 75 3.40 9.26 -2.39
C ARG A 75 4.64 8.94 -3.22
N ASP A 76 4.45 8.85 -4.53
CA ASP A 76 5.55 8.77 -5.48
C ASP A 76 6.10 10.19 -5.72
N ARG A 77 7.41 10.32 -5.61
CA ARG A 77 8.13 11.59 -5.81
C ARG A 77 9.17 11.48 -6.92
N ASP A 78 9.37 10.28 -7.44
CA ASP A 78 10.33 10.04 -8.48
C ASP A 78 9.67 10.28 -9.85
N GLU A 79 10.47 10.63 -10.85
CA GLU A 79 9.99 10.71 -12.23
C GLU A 79 9.96 9.29 -12.81
N GLY A 80 8.79 8.66 -12.73
CA GLY A 80 8.50 7.31 -13.22
C GLY A 80 7.69 7.29 -14.53
N THR A 81 7.24 6.09 -14.91
CA THR A 81 6.47 5.86 -16.14
C THR A 81 5.15 6.64 -16.15
N ILE A 82 4.47 6.69 -15.00
CA ILE A 82 3.20 7.40 -14.79
C ILE A 82 3.28 8.90 -15.14
N ASN A 83 4.43 9.55 -14.94
CA ASN A 83 4.62 10.96 -15.25
C ASN A 83 4.51 11.28 -16.75
N GLN A 84 4.58 10.26 -17.61
CA GLN A 84 4.38 10.41 -19.05
C GLN A 84 2.89 10.32 -19.45
N TYR A 85 2.02 9.85 -18.55
CA TYR A 85 0.60 9.62 -18.81
C TYR A 85 -0.33 10.65 -18.16
N THR A 86 0.12 11.32 -17.10
CA THR A 86 -0.68 12.29 -16.36
C THR A 86 0.17 13.50 -15.95
N ASP A 87 -0.44 14.69 -15.95
CA ASP A 87 0.18 15.94 -15.53
C ASP A 87 -0.11 16.30 -14.06
N LYS A 88 -0.79 15.39 -13.33
CA LYS A 88 -1.18 15.62 -11.94
C LYS A 88 0.04 15.74 -11.01
N PRO A 89 0.07 16.74 -10.12
CA PRO A 89 1.21 17.01 -9.23
C PRO A 89 1.32 16.07 -8.03
N PHE A 90 0.26 15.35 -7.66
CA PHE A 90 0.26 14.38 -6.57
C PHE A 90 0.01 12.98 -7.11
N ILE A 91 1.10 12.23 -7.26
CA ILE A 91 1.09 10.84 -7.71
C ILE A 91 1.40 9.93 -6.52
N TYR A 92 0.71 8.80 -6.45
CA TYR A 92 0.86 7.81 -5.40
C TYR A 92 0.94 6.42 -6.02
N TYR A 93 1.86 5.60 -5.54
CA TYR A 93 1.95 4.18 -5.87
C TYR A 93 1.07 3.37 -4.91
N VAL A 94 0.37 2.38 -5.45
CA VAL A 94 -0.44 1.42 -4.69
C VAL A 94 0.27 0.08 -4.68
N ASP A 95 0.72 -0.36 -3.50
CA ASP A 95 1.32 -1.67 -3.29
C ASP A 95 0.30 -2.61 -2.65
N ILE A 96 0.18 -3.84 -3.15
CA ILE A 96 -0.89 -4.78 -2.78
C ILE A 96 -0.28 -6.03 -2.15
N TYR A 97 -0.69 -6.30 -0.91
CA TYR A 97 -0.17 -7.43 -0.13
C TYR A 97 -1.16 -8.59 -0.05
N ASN A 98 -2.48 -8.29 -0.02
CA ASN A 98 -3.54 -9.30 0.03
C ASN A 98 -4.63 -9.03 -1.02
N TRP A 99 -4.55 -9.75 -2.15
CA TRP A 99 -5.51 -9.62 -3.26
C TRP A 99 -6.94 -10.05 -2.90
N GLU A 100 -7.13 -10.98 -1.97
CA GLU A 100 -8.46 -11.48 -1.61
C GLU A 100 -9.31 -10.40 -0.94
N GLN A 101 -8.66 -9.50 -0.17
CA GLN A 101 -9.32 -8.43 0.57
C GLN A 101 -9.15 -7.05 -0.08
N PHE A 102 -8.34 -6.96 -1.15
CA PHE A 102 -7.91 -5.71 -1.76
C PHE A 102 -9.08 -4.85 -2.22
N TYR A 103 -9.96 -5.40 -3.07
CA TYR A 103 -11.00 -4.61 -3.71
C TYR A 103 -11.95 -3.97 -2.71
N HIS A 104 -12.34 -4.70 -1.66
CA HIS A 104 -13.22 -4.18 -0.61
C HIS A 104 -12.54 -3.04 0.15
N SER A 105 -11.32 -3.31 0.64
CA SER A 105 -10.57 -2.37 1.47
C SER A 105 -10.18 -1.10 0.69
N PHE A 106 -9.80 -1.27 -0.58
CA PHE A 106 -9.43 -0.17 -1.45
C PHE A 106 -10.64 0.68 -1.84
N ALA A 107 -11.80 0.08 -2.14
CA ALA A 107 -13.03 0.83 -2.39
C ALA A 107 -13.38 1.74 -1.20
N ASN A 108 -13.37 1.21 0.02
CA ASN A 108 -13.65 1.97 1.24
C ASN A 108 -12.67 3.15 1.41
N TYR A 109 -11.37 2.91 1.17
CA TYR A 109 -10.36 3.97 1.19
C TYR A 109 -10.63 5.05 0.15
N LEU A 110 -10.90 4.67 -1.11
CA LEU A 110 -11.16 5.62 -2.19
C LEU A 110 -12.42 6.47 -1.93
N GLN A 111 -13.48 5.86 -1.41
CA GLN A 111 -14.71 6.57 -1.02
C GLN A 111 -14.49 7.57 0.12
N SER A 112 -13.48 7.35 0.97
CA SER A 112 -13.13 8.28 2.04
C SER A 112 -12.38 9.52 1.56
N LEU A 113 -11.84 9.49 0.32
CA LEU A 113 -11.12 10.62 -0.26
C LEU A 113 -12.11 11.74 -0.60
N GLN A 114 -11.75 12.98 -0.21
CA GLN A 114 -12.57 14.17 -0.43
C GLN A 114 -12.11 14.98 -1.64
N ALA A 115 -11.47 14.34 -2.63
CA ALA A 115 -10.94 14.99 -3.81
C ALA A 115 -11.08 14.08 -5.04
N PRO A 116 -11.24 14.65 -6.25
CA PRO A 116 -11.20 13.89 -7.49
C PRO A 116 -9.85 13.22 -7.70
N PHE A 117 -9.84 12.05 -8.34
CA PHE A 117 -8.62 11.31 -8.61
C PHE A 117 -8.71 10.47 -9.89
N GLU A 118 -7.54 10.12 -10.40
CA GLU A 118 -7.36 9.15 -11.47
C GLU A 118 -6.77 7.86 -10.89
N LEU A 119 -7.34 6.72 -11.25
CA LEU A 119 -6.82 5.38 -10.97
C LEU A 119 -6.12 4.85 -12.20
N TRP A 120 -4.84 4.54 -12.09
CA TRP A 120 -4.02 4.12 -13.22
C TRP A 120 -3.55 2.68 -13.05
N LYS A 121 -3.61 1.91 -14.14
CA LYS A 121 -2.94 0.61 -14.29
C LYS A 121 -2.02 0.68 -15.51
N LEU A 122 -0.72 0.61 -15.30
CA LEU A 122 0.30 0.89 -16.33
C LEU A 122 1.38 -0.19 -16.39
N TRP A 123 2.02 -0.33 -17.55
CA TRP A 123 3.25 -1.13 -17.69
C TRP A 123 4.47 -0.28 -17.37
N GLU A 124 5.23 -0.66 -16.35
CA GLU A 124 6.44 0.06 -15.98
C GLU A 124 7.56 -0.08 -17.02
N GLY A 125 8.18 1.05 -17.34
CA GLY A 125 9.29 1.15 -18.29
C GLY A 125 8.88 1.18 -19.76
N THR A 126 7.58 1.18 -20.09
CA THR A 126 7.07 1.28 -21.47
C THR A 126 6.01 2.37 -21.59
N VAL A 127 6.11 3.20 -22.62
CA VAL A 127 5.15 4.28 -22.88
C VAL A 127 4.49 4.06 -24.25
N ASP A 128 3.17 3.84 -24.24
CA ASP A 128 2.34 3.80 -25.45
C ASP A 128 1.05 4.60 -25.23
N LEU A 129 1.11 5.88 -25.56
CA LEU A 129 0.00 6.82 -25.40
C LEU A 129 -1.13 6.60 -26.42
N GLN A 130 -0.88 5.86 -27.52
CA GLN A 130 -1.88 5.68 -28.57
C GLN A 130 -2.95 4.63 -28.21
N ALA A 131 -2.68 3.82 -27.20
CA ALA A 131 -3.52 2.71 -26.82
C ALA A 131 -4.32 2.93 -25.51
N LEU A 132 -4.22 4.13 -24.90
CA LEU A 132 -4.85 4.46 -23.61
C LEU A 132 -6.36 4.22 -23.61
N GLU A 133 -6.82 3.41 -22.66
CA GLU A 133 -8.23 3.18 -22.39
C GLU A 133 -8.69 4.04 -21.20
N THR A 134 -9.81 4.73 -21.36
CA THR A 134 -10.41 5.56 -20.31
C THR A 134 -11.73 4.98 -19.88
N VAL A 135 -11.88 4.79 -18.57
CA VAL A 135 -13.08 4.26 -17.92
C VAL A 135 -13.62 5.32 -16.98
N GLN A 136 -14.87 5.76 -17.20
CA GLN A 136 -15.56 6.58 -16.20
C GLN A 136 -16.04 5.68 -15.06
N LEU A 137 -15.71 6.04 -13.82
CA LEU A 137 -16.14 5.30 -12.64
C LEU A 137 -17.31 6.05 -11.99
N ASP A 138 -18.52 5.59 -12.26
CA ASP A 138 -19.73 6.19 -11.67
C ASP A 138 -19.93 5.81 -10.20
N GLU A 139 -19.37 4.67 -9.78
CA GLU A 139 -19.39 4.17 -8.40
C GLU A 139 -18.02 3.60 -8.01
N LEU A 140 -17.64 3.81 -6.75
CA LEU A 140 -16.44 3.23 -6.15
C LEU A 140 -16.81 1.99 -5.34
N ASN A 141 -16.95 0.84 -6.00
CA ASN A 141 -17.26 -0.43 -5.35
C ASN A 141 -16.30 -1.54 -5.81
N GLU A 142 -16.35 -2.70 -5.14
CA GLU A 142 -15.49 -3.85 -5.47
C GLU A 142 -15.55 -4.23 -6.95
N GLN A 143 -16.76 -4.32 -7.51
CA GLN A 143 -16.98 -4.73 -8.90
C GLN A 143 -16.37 -3.75 -9.90
N ALA A 144 -16.48 -2.45 -9.65
CA ALA A 144 -15.91 -1.41 -10.49
C ALA A 144 -14.36 -1.47 -10.48
N LEU A 145 -13.77 -1.69 -9.30
CA LEU A 145 -12.33 -1.83 -9.14
C LEU A 145 -11.80 -3.16 -9.73
N GLU A 146 -12.53 -4.26 -9.56
CA GLU A 146 -12.23 -5.54 -10.22
C GLU A 146 -12.28 -5.41 -11.74
N LYS A 147 -13.21 -4.63 -12.29
CA LYS A 147 -13.23 -4.39 -13.74
C LYS A 147 -12.01 -3.60 -14.21
N LEU A 148 -11.57 -2.61 -13.43
CA LEU A 148 -10.42 -1.77 -13.76
C LEU A 148 -9.09 -2.53 -13.61
N PHE A 149 -8.94 -3.31 -12.54
CA PHE A 149 -7.68 -3.95 -12.17
C PHE A 149 -7.63 -5.46 -12.39
N GLY A 150 -8.77 -6.15 -12.39
CA GLY A 150 -8.90 -7.60 -12.25
C GLY A 150 -8.73 -8.44 -13.52
N ASN A 151 -8.64 -7.85 -14.71
CA ASN A 151 -8.30 -8.62 -15.91
C ASN A 151 -6.80 -8.52 -16.24
N ASN A 152 -6.16 -9.69 -16.20
CA ASN A 152 -4.75 -9.96 -16.51
C ASN A 152 -4.51 -10.30 -18.00
N GLU A 153 -5.50 -10.05 -18.85
CA GLU A 153 -5.34 -10.21 -20.29
C GLU A 153 -4.74 -8.93 -20.86
N TYR A 154 -3.50 -9.00 -21.36
CA TYR A 154 -2.81 -8.00 -22.19
C TYR A 154 -3.57 -6.68 -22.39
N MET A 155 -3.42 -5.75 -21.46
CA MET A 155 -4.13 -4.46 -21.52
C MET A 155 -3.15 -3.32 -21.75
N ASN A 156 -3.57 -2.44 -22.65
CA ASN A 156 -3.07 -1.10 -22.80
C ASN A 156 -3.10 -0.35 -21.45
N PRO A 157 -2.39 0.78 -21.30
CA PRO A 157 -2.59 1.63 -20.13
C PRO A 157 -4.08 1.97 -19.94
N VAL A 158 -4.59 1.86 -18.71
CA VAL A 158 -5.99 2.14 -18.36
C VAL A 158 -6.04 3.23 -17.29
N VAL A 159 -6.94 4.20 -17.48
CA VAL A 159 -7.27 5.24 -16.48
C VAL A 159 -8.74 5.20 -16.10
N GLY A 160 -9.01 5.08 -14.81
CA GLY A 160 -10.31 5.26 -14.18
C GLY A 160 -10.45 6.69 -13.64
N VAL A 161 -11.48 7.43 -14.04
CA VAL A 161 -11.71 8.81 -13.58
C VAL A 161 -12.92 8.86 -12.64
N HIS A 162 -12.75 9.41 -11.43
CA HIS A 162 -13.81 9.63 -10.44
C HIS A 162 -13.72 11.04 -9.83
#